data_AF-A0AA92W917-F1
#
_entry.id   AF-A0AA92W917-F1
#
_cell.length_a   1.000
_cell.length_b   1.000
_cell.length_c   1.000
_cell.angle_alpha   90.00
_cell.angle_beta   90.00
_cell.angle_gamma   90.00
#
_symmetry.space_group_name_H-M   'P 1'
#
loop_
_entity.id
_entity.type
_entity.pdbx_description
1 polymer ?
#
loop_
_entity_poly.entity_id
_entity_poly.type
_entity_poly.pdbx_seq_one_letter_code
_entity_poly.pdbx_strand_id
1 'polypeptide(L)'
;MYIWCFATLTSCFAQKESISELYAQLDRAIEQSQHYTKLKESSIAQLKELIHQENNPKLLINTYRKIYSEYKSYQSDSAVAYIQKAIVLAQKEGLPAEVAGLKSQLALQYSTAGAFAEALEVLNHIDKKTLDESNRKDYFIAYYHVYGELGFSNIHVDTDLSQNFFSRQNAYRDTLFAILPHHSEDYLMRKEVMLTSQNKWDEALKVNDERLNLCKEGSHEYGIVAYYRYLIYRSLKNEEMKKYWLLKSAICDVKCAINDQASLWMLADILSQEGDVERSYKYINFSWNANKSFSTRIRSWQISPVLGTIDHNYQAQLKKANQRLVFAIICVSLLVLSLGVLAFYVNKQKKYVTIARNELKKTNEQLEELNKKLSATNEMLKTSNDKLNESNGVKEEYIGQFLGACSHYIDKLDKLRLHVNKMVKNCEYQELYSMTRSSELKEHELGELYANFDKVFLHLFPDFVEDLNSLLKPEAQIHLTDATKLPAMVRVFALIRLGIDDSTKIADFLHYAVNTIYNYRAKLRNGAIGERNEFEKNVKELGTIKGKG
;
A
#
# COMPACT_ATOMS: atom_id res chain seq x y z
N MET A 1 6.08 -46.33 53.00
CA MET A 1 5.79 -45.34 51.95
C MET A 1 5.03 -46.09 50.86
N TYR A 2 3.71 -45.88 50.83
CA TYR A 2 2.74 -46.77 50.18
C TYR A 2 2.70 -46.57 48.66
N ILE A 3 2.73 -47.70 47.95
CA ILE A 3 2.41 -47.85 46.53
C ILE A 3 0.90 -47.69 46.37
N TRP A 4 0.45 -46.73 45.56
CA TRP A 4 -0.92 -46.71 45.03
C TRP A 4 -0.88 -46.65 43.50
N CYS A 5 -1.04 -47.83 42.90
CA CYS A 5 -1.46 -48.00 41.52
C CYS A 5 -2.94 -47.65 41.42
N PHE A 6 -3.29 -46.53 40.78
CA PHE A 6 -4.64 -46.33 40.26
C PHE A 6 -4.67 -46.85 38.82
N ALA A 7 -5.05 -48.11 38.66
CA ALA A 7 -5.57 -48.62 37.41
C ALA A 7 -7.01 -48.11 37.26
N THR A 8 -7.19 -47.02 36.52
CA THR A 8 -8.51 -46.64 36.04
C THR A 8 -8.92 -47.64 34.96
N LEU A 9 -9.81 -48.56 35.32
CA LEU A 9 -10.67 -49.27 34.39
C LEU A 9 -11.46 -48.24 33.57
N THR A 10 -10.90 -47.82 32.43
CA THR A 10 -11.69 -47.19 31.38
C THR A 10 -12.53 -48.30 30.75
N SER A 11 -13.74 -48.46 31.27
CA SER A 11 -14.86 -49.04 30.54
C SER A 11 -14.85 -48.47 29.13
N CYS A 12 -14.65 -49.33 28.14
CA CYS A 12 -14.74 -49.02 26.72
C CYS A 12 -16.22 -48.70 26.41
N PHE A 13 -16.67 -47.51 26.78
CA PHE A 13 -17.85 -46.92 26.18
C PHE A 13 -17.43 -46.55 24.77
N ALA A 14 -18.00 -47.21 23.75
CA ALA A 14 -17.90 -46.76 22.38
C ALA A 14 -18.30 -45.27 22.36
N GLN A 15 -17.33 -44.39 22.15
CA GLN A 15 -17.57 -42.95 22.12
C GLN A 15 -18.46 -42.69 20.91
N LYS A 16 -19.67 -42.14 21.15
CA LYS A 16 -20.57 -41.77 20.06
C LYS A 16 -19.82 -40.85 19.10
N GLU A 17 -19.82 -41.21 17.81
CA GLU A 17 -19.25 -40.37 16.76
C GLU A 17 -19.85 -38.95 16.86
N SER A 18 -19.01 -37.94 16.81
CA SER A 18 -19.49 -36.56 16.83
C SER A 18 -20.27 -36.24 15.55
N ILE A 19 -21.23 -35.32 15.63
CA ILE A 19 -21.97 -34.84 14.45
C ILE A 19 -21.02 -34.32 13.36
N SER A 20 -19.92 -33.67 13.74
CA SER A 20 -18.90 -33.20 12.80
C SER A 20 -18.20 -34.33 12.05
N GLU A 21 -17.89 -35.43 12.75
CA GLU A 21 -17.31 -36.62 12.10
C GLU A 21 -18.30 -37.30 11.16
N LEU A 22 -19.58 -37.37 11.53
CA LEU A 22 -20.63 -37.91 10.68
C LEU A 22 -20.82 -37.08 9.40
N TYR A 23 -20.81 -35.75 9.49
CA TYR A 23 -20.80 -34.89 8.30
C TYR A 23 -19.59 -35.16 7.41
N ALA A 24 -18.39 -35.25 8.00
CA ALA A 24 -17.18 -35.56 7.23
C ALA A 24 -17.24 -36.96 6.58
N GLN A 25 -17.88 -37.94 7.23
CA GLN A 25 -18.12 -39.25 6.65
C GLN A 25 -19.12 -39.20 5.49
N LEU A 26 -20.20 -38.43 5.62
CA LEU A 26 -21.17 -38.22 4.55
C LEU A 26 -20.56 -37.50 3.36
N ASP A 27 -19.76 -36.45 3.61
CA ASP A 27 -19.03 -35.70 2.58
C ASP A 27 -18.12 -36.63 1.76
N ARG A 28 -17.34 -37.49 2.45
CA ARG A 28 -16.50 -38.51 1.80
C ARG A 28 -17.32 -39.56 1.05
N ALA A 29 -18.45 -40.01 1.62
CA ALA A 29 -19.31 -40.99 0.97
C ALA A 29 -19.90 -40.45 -0.33
N ILE A 30 -20.30 -39.16 -0.36
CA ILE A 30 -20.79 -38.47 -1.55
C ILE A 30 -19.70 -38.38 -2.62
N GLU A 31 -18.47 -38.03 -2.23
CA GLU A 31 -17.32 -37.99 -3.14
C GLU A 31 -16.97 -39.37 -3.72
N GLN A 32 -17.18 -40.44 -2.94
CA GLN A 32 -16.97 -41.82 -3.36
C GLN A 32 -18.21 -42.47 -3.98
N SER A 33 -19.30 -41.73 -4.19
CA SER A 33 -20.60 -42.28 -4.62
C SER A 33 -20.50 -43.14 -5.88
N GLN A 34 -19.70 -42.73 -6.87
CA GLN A 34 -19.48 -43.49 -8.10
C GLN A 34 -18.88 -44.88 -7.86
N HIS A 35 -18.06 -45.06 -6.81
CA HIS A 35 -17.53 -46.37 -6.44
C HIS A 35 -18.66 -47.29 -5.95
N TYR A 36 -19.54 -46.80 -5.07
CA TYR A 36 -20.67 -47.57 -4.55
C TYR A 36 -21.66 -47.93 -5.67
N THR A 37 -21.93 -47.00 -6.58
CA THR A 37 -22.75 -47.24 -7.78
C THR A 37 -22.17 -48.38 -8.63
N LYS A 38 -20.85 -48.40 -8.88
CA LYS A 38 -20.20 -49.48 -9.63
C LYS A 38 -20.33 -50.84 -8.94
N LEU A 39 -20.23 -50.90 -7.61
CA LEU A 39 -20.42 -52.15 -6.87
C LEU A 39 -21.86 -52.68 -7.01
N LYS A 40 -22.86 -51.78 -6.90
CA LYS A 40 -24.27 -52.10 -7.11
C LYS A 40 -24.51 -52.63 -8.53
N GLU A 41 -24.02 -51.93 -9.54
CA GLU A 41 -24.16 -52.32 -10.94
C GLU A 41 -23.47 -53.65 -11.25
N SER A 42 -22.31 -53.93 -10.64
CA SER A 42 -21.62 -55.21 -10.77
C SER A 42 -22.43 -56.37 -10.18
N SER A 43 -23.03 -56.19 -8.99
CA SER A 43 -23.91 -57.20 -8.38
C SER A 43 -25.14 -57.49 -9.27
N ILE A 44 -25.76 -56.44 -9.81
CA ILE A 44 -26.87 -56.58 -10.74
C ILE A 44 -26.44 -57.29 -12.03
N ALA A 45 -25.26 -56.98 -12.57
CA ALA A 45 -24.73 -57.65 -13.76
C ALA A 45 -24.54 -59.16 -13.53
N GLN A 46 -24.00 -59.56 -12.37
CA GLN A 46 -23.87 -60.98 -12.00
C GLN A 46 -25.23 -61.69 -11.96
N LEU A 47 -26.26 -61.05 -11.40
CA LEU A 47 -27.62 -61.60 -11.39
C LEU A 47 -28.21 -61.72 -12.81
N LYS A 48 -27.88 -60.80 -13.71
CA LYS A 48 -28.31 -60.85 -15.11
C LYS A 48 -27.66 -61.99 -15.88
N GLU A 49 -26.38 -62.29 -15.64
CA GLU A 49 -25.72 -63.46 -16.22
C GLU A 49 -26.38 -64.78 -15.80
N LEU A 50 -26.84 -64.88 -14.55
CA LEU A 50 -27.55 -66.07 -14.06
C LEU A 50 -28.88 -66.33 -14.81
N ILE A 51 -29.56 -65.29 -15.30
CA ILE A 51 -30.78 -65.45 -16.11
C ILE A 51 -30.48 -66.23 -17.40
N HIS A 52 -29.33 -65.99 -18.03
CA HIS A 52 -28.98 -66.62 -19.30
C HIS A 52 -28.59 -68.11 -19.15
N GLN A 53 -28.22 -68.52 -17.95
CA GLN A 53 -27.75 -69.87 -17.65
C GLN A 53 -28.84 -70.76 -17.01
N GLU A 54 -29.93 -70.15 -16.53
CA GLU A 54 -31.00 -70.83 -15.79
C GLU A 54 -32.16 -71.23 -16.72
N ASN A 55 -32.50 -72.52 -16.71
CA ASN A 55 -33.62 -73.06 -17.49
C ASN A 55 -34.85 -73.40 -16.63
N ASN A 56 -34.72 -73.43 -15.31
CA ASN A 56 -35.83 -73.72 -14.41
C ASN A 56 -36.69 -72.46 -14.19
N PRO A 57 -37.98 -72.48 -14.56
CA PRO A 57 -38.84 -71.29 -14.45
C PRO A 57 -38.97 -70.74 -13.02
N LYS A 58 -39.01 -71.60 -11.99
CA LYS A 58 -39.09 -71.14 -10.58
C LYS A 58 -37.80 -70.44 -10.14
N LEU A 59 -36.64 -70.96 -10.52
CA LEU A 59 -35.36 -70.32 -10.22
C LEU A 59 -35.23 -69.01 -10.99
N LEU A 60 -35.70 -68.95 -12.24
CA LEU A 60 -35.70 -67.74 -13.05
C LEU A 60 -36.61 -66.64 -12.45
N ILE A 61 -37.81 -66.98 -11.99
CA ILE A 61 -38.70 -66.07 -11.24
C ILE A 61 -37.99 -65.52 -10.01
N ASN A 62 -37.33 -66.38 -9.22
CA ASN A 62 -36.58 -65.95 -8.04
C ASN A 62 -35.40 -65.04 -8.40
N THR A 63 -34.69 -65.31 -9.49
CA THR A 63 -33.61 -64.44 -9.97
C THR A 63 -34.14 -63.08 -10.42
N TYR A 64 -35.28 -63.02 -11.13
CA TYR A 64 -35.95 -61.75 -11.43
C TYR A 64 -36.36 -60.98 -10.17
N ARG A 65 -36.88 -61.67 -9.14
CA ARG A 65 -37.19 -61.03 -7.84
C ARG A 65 -35.95 -60.47 -7.14
N LYS A 66 -34.81 -61.16 -7.19
CA LYS A 66 -33.53 -60.65 -6.66
C LYS A 66 -33.08 -59.39 -7.39
N ILE A 67 -33.16 -59.37 -8.72
CA ILE A 67 -32.83 -58.19 -9.52
C ILE A 67 -33.79 -57.04 -9.22
N TYR A 68 -35.09 -57.32 -9.10
CA TYR A 68 -36.07 -56.34 -8.62
C TYR A 68 -35.65 -55.77 -7.26
N SER A 69 -35.22 -56.60 -6.31
CA SER A 69 -34.79 -56.14 -4.98
C SER A 69 -33.54 -55.26 -5.01
N GLU A 70 -32.61 -55.46 -5.96
CA GLU A 70 -31.46 -54.56 -6.15
C GLU A 70 -31.89 -53.22 -6.77
N TYR A 71 -32.89 -53.23 -7.64
CA TYR A 71 -33.37 -52.02 -8.32
C TYR A 71 -34.42 -51.22 -7.55
N LYS A 72 -35.21 -51.83 -6.65
CA LYS A 72 -36.40 -51.20 -6.05
C LYS A 72 -36.15 -49.84 -5.39
N SER A 73 -34.94 -49.64 -4.87
CA SER A 73 -34.48 -48.39 -4.23
C SER A 73 -33.35 -47.69 -5.00
N TYR A 74 -32.90 -48.25 -6.13
CA TYR A 74 -31.86 -47.70 -7.01
C TYR A 74 -32.44 -47.09 -8.30
N GLN A 75 -33.33 -47.80 -9.01
CA GLN A 75 -33.94 -47.31 -10.25
C GLN A 75 -35.33 -47.94 -10.44
N SER A 76 -36.39 -47.13 -10.28
CA SER A 76 -37.77 -47.61 -10.23
C SER A 76 -38.22 -48.28 -11.54
N ASP A 77 -37.93 -47.68 -12.69
CA ASP A 77 -38.34 -48.22 -14.00
C ASP A 77 -37.74 -49.62 -14.26
N SER A 78 -36.48 -49.81 -13.87
CA SER A 78 -35.82 -51.12 -13.96
C SER A 78 -36.42 -52.13 -12.99
N ALA A 79 -36.75 -51.71 -11.77
CA ALA A 79 -37.44 -52.57 -10.80
C ALA A 79 -38.79 -53.07 -11.36
N VAL A 80 -39.60 -52.14 -11.90
CA VAL A 80 -40.88 -52.46 -12.54
C VAL A 80 -40.70 -53.43 -13.72
N ALA A 81 -39.72 -53.20 -14.59
CA ALA A 81 -39.47 -54.07 -15.73
C ALA A 81 -39.13 -55.51 -15.31
N TYR A 82 -38.30 -55.69 -14.27
CA TYR A 82 -37.90 -57.03 -13.81
C TYR A 82 -39.00 -57.76 -13.03
N ILE A 83 -39.79 -57.06 -12.21
CA ILE A 83 -40.93 -57.70 -11.54
C ILE A 83 -42.04 -58.07 -12.55
N GLN A 84 -42.25 -57.27 -13.60
CA GLN A 84 -43.18 -57.61 -14.68
C GLN A 84 -42.74 -58.86 -15.45
N LYS A 85 -41.44 -59.01 -15.75
CA LYS A 85 -40.90 -60.26 -16.34
C LYS A 85 -41.18 -61.48 -15.47
N ALA A 86 -41.04 -61.35 -14.14
CA ALA A 86 -41.40 -62.41 -13.20
C ALA A 86 -42.89 -62.74 -13.25
N ILE A 87 -43.77 -61.73 -13.30
CA ILE A 87 -45.23 -61.91 -13.39
C ILE A 87 -45.61 -62.67 -14.66
N VAL A 88 -45.10 -62.25 -15.81
CA VAL A 88 -45.39 -62.88 -17.11
C VAL A 88 -44.96 -64.35 -17.11
N LEU A 89 -43.78 -64.63 -16.56
CA LEU A 89 -43.28 -66.00 -16.45
C LEU A 89 -44.15 -66.84 -15.49
N ALA A 90 -44.48 -66.33 -14.30
CA ALA A 90 -45.34 -67.02 -13.34
C ALA A 90 -46.76 -67.29 -13.90
N GLN A 91 -47.30 -66.37 -14.72
CA GLN A 91 -48.57 -66.58 -15.43
C GLN A 91 -48.47 -67.71 -16.45
N LYS A 92 -47.39 -67.72 -17.26
CA LYS A 92 -47.15 -68.78 -18.26
C LYS A 92 -47.02 -70.16 -17.61
N GLU A 93 -46.38 -70.23 -16.44
CA GLU A 93 -46.19 -71.48 -15.69
C GLU A 93 -47.42 -71.89 -14.85
N GLY A 94 -48.52 -71.13 -14.90
CA GLY A 94 -49.74 -71.46 -14.17
C GLY A 94 -49.59 -71.39 -12.65
N LEU A 95 -48.84 -70.41 -12.14
CA LEU A 95 -48.57 -70.23 -10.70
C LEU A 95 -49.38 -69.05 -10.12
N PRO A 96 -50.69 -69.20 -9.86
CA PRO A 96 -51.57 -68.08 -9.50
C PRO A 96 -51.20 -67.39 -8.18
N ALA A 97 -50.71 -68.14 -7.18
CA ALA A 97 -50.25 -67.57 -5.92
C ALA A 97 -48.98 -66.73 -6.07
N GLU A 98 -48.01 -67.21 -6.86
CA GLU A 98 -46.78 -66.44 -7.16
C GLU A 98 -47.13 -65.16 -7.94
N VAL A 99 -48.06 -65.23 -8.90
CA VAL A 99 -48.57 -64.05 -9.63
C VAL A 99 -49.18 -63.03 -8.67
N ALA A 100 -49.99 -63.46 -7.71
CA ALA A 100 -50.61 -62.56 -6.73
C ALA A 100 -49.56 -61.87 -5.84
N GLY A 101 -48.55 -62.61 -5.38
CA GLY A 101 -47.43 -62.04 -4.60
C GLY A 101 -46.59 -61.04 -5.40
N LEU A 102 -46.23 -61.39 -6.63
CA LEU A 102 -45.46 -60.51 -7.52
C LEU A 102 -46.24 -59.24 -7.89
N LYS A 103 -47.55 -59.34 -8.13
CA LYS A 103 -48.41 -58.17 -8.35
C LYS A 103 -48.50 -57.28 -7.11
N SER A 104 -48.51 -57.85 -5.91
CA SER A 104 -48.47 -57.08 -4.67
C SER A 104 -47.17 -56.29 -4.53
N GLN A 105 -46.02 -56.88 -4.87
CA GLN A 105 -44.72 -56.20 -4.90
C GLN A 105 -44.66 -55.12 -6.00
N LEU A 106 -45.24 -55.38 -7.17
CA LEU A 106 -45.36 -54.37 -8.24
C LEU A 106 -46.20 -53.17 -7.79
N ALA A 107 -47.33 -53.41 -7.12
CA ALA A 107 -48.16 -52.33 -6.58
C ALA A 107 -47.43 -51.51 -5.50
N LEU A 108 -46.67 -52.18 -4.63
CA LEU A 108 -45.81 -51.48 -3.67
C LEU A 108 -44.80 -50.57 -4.39
N GLN A 109 -44.14 -51.06 -5.43
CA GLN A 109 -43.20 -50.27 -6.23
C GLN A 109 -43.87 -49.07 -6.90
N TYR A 110 -45.06 -49.25 -7.49
CA TYR A 110 -45.83 -48.14 -8.05
C TYR A 110 -46.16 -47.10 -7.00
N SER A 111 -46.58 -47.53 -5.81
CA SER A 111 -46.83 -46.62 -4.71
C SER A 111 -45.58 -45.85 -4.29
N THR A 112 -44.42 -46.51 -4.14
CA THR A 112 -43.15 -45.85 -3.83
C THR A 112 -42.74 -44.84 -4.92
N ALA A 113 -43.07 -45.11 -6.18
CA ALA A 113 -42.79 -44.21 -7.29
C ALA A 113 -43.74 -42.99 -7.39
N GLY A 114 -44.82 -42.97 -6.61
CA GLY A 114 -45.89 -41.97 -6.68
C GLY A 114 -46.99 -42.26 -7.71
N ALA A 115 -47.04 -43.49 -8.26
CA ALA A 115 -48.06 -43.98 -9.18
C ALA A 115 -49.21 -44.64 -8.39
N PHE A 116 -49.91 -43.85 -7.58
CA PHE A 116 -50.89 -44.36 -6.60
C PHE A 116 -52.13 -44.99 -7.24
N ALA A 117 -52.60 -44.42 -8.36
CA ALA A 117 -53.76 -44.95 -9.08
C ALA A 117 -53.44 -46.32 -9.69
N GLU A 118 -52.26 -46.45 -10.30
CA GLU A 118 -51.75 -47.69 -10.88
C GLU A 118 -51.52 -48.76 -9.80
N ALA A 119 -51.00 -48.37 -8.62
CA ALA A 119 -50.86 -49.28 -7.49
C ALA A 119 -52.22 -49.83 -7.03
N LEU A 120 -53.22 -48.97 -6.84
CA LEU A 120 -54.57 -49.39 -6.46
C LEU A 120 -55.23 -50.26 -7.54
N GLU A 121 -55.06 -49.92 -8.81
CA GLU A 121 -55.57 -50.71 -9.93
C GLU A 121 -55.02 -52.14 -9.92
N VAL A 122 -53.70 -52.30 -9.74
CA VAL A 122 -53.08 -53.63 -9.62
C VAL A 122 -53.63 -54.38 -8.41
N LEU A 123 -53.75 -53.74 -7.26
CA LEU A 123 -54.21 -54.38 -6.02
C LEU A 123 -55.69 -54.79 -6.05
N ASN A 124 -56.54 -54.01 -6.71
CA ASN A 124 -57.97 -54.30 -6.87
C ASN A 124 -58.21 -55.53 -7.78
N HIS A 125 -57.29 -55.79 -8.72
CA HIS A 125 -57.36 -56.90 -9.67
C HIS A 125 -56.71 -58.20 -9.18
N ILE A 126 -56.20 -58.25 -7.95
CA ILE A 126 -55.71 -59.49 -7.34
C ILE A 126 -56.90 -60.27 -6.78
N ASP A 127 -57.13 -61.48 -7.28
CA ASP A 127 -58.10 -62.40 -6.69
C ASP A 127 -57.64 -62.84 -5.30
N LYS A 128 -58.39 -62.45 -4.27
CA LYS A 128 -58.05 -62.77 -2.87
C LYS A 128 -57.98 -64.28 -2.61
N LYS A 129 -58.63 -65.12 -3.42
CA LYS A 129 -58.59 -66.58 -3.30
C LYS A 129 -57.25 -67.19 -3.72
N THR A 130 -56.45 -66.46 -4.50
CA THR A 130 -55.11 -66.93 -4.92
C THR A 130 -54.02 -66.49 -3.96
N LEU A 131 -54.33 -65.68 -2.95
CA LEU A 131 -53.38 -65.31 -1.91
C LEU A 131 -53.17 -66.48 -0.94
N ASP A 132 -51.91 -66.88 -0.78
CA ASP A 132 -51.48 -67.87 0.20
C ASP A 132 -50.92 -67.18 1.46
N GLU A 133 -50.59 -67.96 2.49
CA GLU A 133 -50.03 -67.40 3.73
C GLU A 133 -48.74 -66.60 3.50
N SER A 134 -47.95 -66.95 2.47
CA SER A 134 -46.66 -66.34 2.19
C SER A 134 -46.77 -64.96 1.53
N ASN A 135 -47.78 -64.77 0.68
CA ASN A 135 -47.95 -63.56 -0.14
C ASN A 135 -49.04 -62.61 0.39
N ARG A 136 -49.89 -63.07 1.31
CA ARG A 136 -50.94 -62.26 1.94
C ARG A 136 -50.36 -61.05 2.68
N LYS A 137 -49.17 -61.18 3.25
CA LYS A 137 -48.46 -60.06 3.89
C LYS A 137 -48.15 -58.96 2.86
N ASP A 138 -47.56 -59.30 1.71
CA ASP A 138 -47.12 -58.32 0.70
C ASP A 138 -48.32 -57.53 0.16
N TYR A 139 -49.47 -58.21 -0.02
CA TYR A 139 -50.72 -57.61 -0.44
C TYR A 139 -51.21 -56.51 0.53
N PHE A 140 -51.25 -56.81 1.82
CA PHE A 140 -51.68 -55.83 2.81
C PHE A 140 -50.62 -54.76 3.10
N ILE A 141 -49.33 -55.09 2.97
CA ILE A 141 -48.23 -54.13 3.02
C ILE A 141 -48.38 -53.08 1.91
N ALA A 142 -48.68 -53.52 0.69
CA ALA A 142 -48.89 -52.61 -0.45
C ALA A 142 -50.10 -51.69 -0.25
N TYR A 143 -51.23 -52.21 0.26
CA TYR A 143 -52.37 -51.37 0.62
C TYR A 143 -52.06 -50.39 1.76
N TYR A 144 -51.38 -50.86 2.81
CA TYR A 144 -50.92 -50.02 3.91
C TYR A 144 -50.04 -48.86 3.38
N HIS A 145 -49.13 -49.16 2.47
CA HIS A 145 -48.22 -48.18 1.90
C HIS A 145 -48.95 -47.15 1.03
N VAL A 146 -49.76 -47.58 0.05
CA VAL A 146 -50.44 -46.66 -0.88
C VAL A 146 -51.42 -45.74 -0.19
N TYR A 147 -52.17 -46.23 0.79
CA TYR A 147 -53.07 -45.36 1.57
C TYR A 147 -52.32 -44.42 2.52
N GLY A 148 -51.15 -44.82 3.03
CA GLY A 148 -50.28 -43.92 3.79
C GLY A 148 -49.74 -42.77 2.94
N GLU A 149 -49.22 -43.09 1.75
CA GLU A 149 -48.70 -42.09 0.81
C GLU A 149 -49.81 -41.17 0.27
N LEU A 150 -51.00 -41.70 -0.01
CA LEU A 150 -52.17 -40.89 -0.39
C LEU A 150 -52.60 -39.94 0.73
N GLY A 151 -52.61 -40.42 1.98
CA GLY A 151 -52.87 -39.58 3.15
C GLY A 151 -51.84 -38.45 3.25
N PHE A 152 -50.56 -38.79 3.18
CA PHE A 152 -49.47 -37.82 3.29
C PHE A 152 -49.47 -36.78 2.15
N SER A 153 -49.61 -37.22 0.90
CA SER A 153 -49.58 -36.34 -0.27
C SER A 153 -50.77 -35.38 -0.36
N ASN A 154 -51.92 -35.72 0.23
CA ASN A 154 -53.13 -34.90 0.20
C ASN A 154 -53.37 -34.06 1.47
N ILE A 155 -52.50 -34.15 2.47
CA ILE A 155 -52.73 -33.50 3.78
C ILE A 155 -52.92 -31.97 3.69
N HIS A 156 -52.27 -31.34 2.71
CA HIS A 156 -52.35 -29.90 2.44
C HIS A 156 -53.37 -29.52 1.35
N VAL A 157 -54.05 -30.50 0.75
CA VAL A 157 -55.04 -30.31 -0.32
C VAL A 157 -56.45 -30.53 0.22
N ASP A 158 -56.69 -31.68 0.84
CA ASP A 158 -57.97 -32.08 1.42
C ASP A 158 -57.71 -32.90 2.68
N THR A 159 -57.90 -32.26 3.83
CA THR A 159 -57.63 -32.86 5.14
C THR A 159 -58.60 -34.00 5.46
N ASP A 160 -59.86 -33.90 5.05
CA ASP A 160 -60.86 -34.95 5.33
C ASP A 160 -60.58 -36.20 4.49
N LEU A 161 -60.24 -36.01 3.22
CA LEU A 161 -59.83 -37.10 2.34
C LEU A 161 -58.52 -37.74 2.80
N SER A 162 -57.53 -36.93 3.18
CA SER A 162 -56.27 -37.39 3.78
C SER A 162 -56.53 -38.26 5.00
N GLN A 163 -57.42 -37.83 5.90
CA GLN A 163 -57.80 -38.60 7.08
C GLN A 163 -58.50 -39.91 6.70
N ASN A 164 -59.36 -39.94 5.67
CA ASN A 164 -59.96 -41.18 5.17
C ASN A 164 -58.90 -42.19 4.71
N PHE A 165 -57.88 -41.73 3.99
CA PHE A 165 -56.78 -42.59 3.56
C PHE A 165 -55.97 -43.13 4.75
N PHE A 166 -55.66 -42.29 5.75
CA PHE A 166 -55.02 -42.76 6.97
C PHE A 166 -55.88 -43.77 7.75
N SER A 167 -57.20 -43.61 7.79
CA SER A 167 -58.12 -44.60 8.38
C SER A 167 -58.04 -45.94 7.65
N ARG A 168 -57.98 -45.94 6.31
CA ARG A 168 -57.79 -47.17 5.52
C ARG A 168 -56.42 -47.80 5.79
N GLN A 169 -55.34 -47.00 5.80
CA GLN A 169 -54.01 -47.47 6.17
C GLN A 169 -54.02 -48.17 7.55
N ASN A 170 -54.68 -47.57 8.55
CA ASN A 170 -54.79 -48.15 9.88
C ASN A 170 -55.56 -49.47 9.89
N ALA A 171 -56.63 -49.62 9.10
CA ALA A 171 -57.34 -50.90 8.98
C ALA A 171 -56.43 -52.02 8.41
N TYR A 172 -55.59 -51.69 7.42
CA TYR A 172 -54.61 -52.64 6.90
C TYR A 172 -53.47 -52.92 7.88
N ARG A 173 -53.03 -51.92 8.67
CA ARG A 173 -52.09 -52.12 9.78
C ARG A 173 -52.62 -53.12 10.80
N ASP A 174 -53.88 -52.98 11.20
CA ASP A 174 -54.50 -53.86 12.20
C ASP A 174 -54.64 -55.30 11.66
N THR A 175 -54.93 -55.45 10.37
CA THR A 175 -54.87 -56.74 9.67
C THR A 175 -53.46 -57.32 9.69
N LEU A 176 -52.44 -56.50 9.44
CA LEU A 176 -51.03 -56.92 9.45
C LEU A 176 -50.59 -57.36 10.86
N PHE A 177 -51.03 -56.69 11.92
CA PHE A 177 -50.75 -57.11 13.29
C PHE A 177 -51.36 -58.48 13.65
N ALA A 178 -52.45 -58.88 12.99
CA ALA A 178 -53.06 -60.19 13.21
C ALA A 178 -52.34 -61.34 12.48
N ILE A 179 -51.57 -61.05 11.42
CA ILE A 179 -50.97 -62.10 10.56
C ILE A 179 -49.43 -62.13 10.61
N LEU A 180 -48.76 -61.04 11.00
CA LEU A 180 -47.31 -60.96 11.04
C LEU A 180 -46.75 -61.48 12.37
N PRO A 181 -45.58 -62.17 12.36
CA PRO A 181 -44.87 -62.50 13.59
C PRO A 181 -44.46 -61.24 14.36
N HIS A 182 -44.64 -61.25 15.69
CA HIS A 182 -44.37 -60.09 16.55
C HIS A 182 -42.93 -59.56 16.52
N HIS A 183 -41.95 -60.41 16.19
CA HIS A 183 -40.53 -60.06 16.08
C HIS A 183 -40.08 -59.80 14.62
N SER A 184 -41.00 -59.83 13.65
CA SER A 184 -40.66 -59.52 12.27
C SER A 184 -40.48 -58.01 12.08
N GLU A 185 -39.54 -57.62 11.22
CA GLU A 185 -39.29 -56.21 10.92
C GLU A 185 -40.56 -55.50 10.41
N ASP A 186 -41.37 -56.18 9.60
CA ASP A 186 -42.66 -55.66 9.12
C ASP A 186 -43.64 -55.34 10.25
N TYR A 187 -43.66 -56.15 11.32
CA TYR A 187 -44.50 -55.91 12.49
C TYR A 187 -43.94 -54.74 13.32
N LEU A 188 -42.64 -54.79 13.63
CA LEU A 188 -41.97 -53.82 14.49
C LEU A 188 -41.99 -52.41 13.90
N MET A 189 -41.74 -52.26 12.59
CA MET A 189 -41.84 -50.98 11.89
C MET A 189 -43.21 -50.33 12.06
N ARG A 190 -44.29 -51.09 11.89
CA ARG A 190 -45.68 -50.59 12.03
C ARG A 190 -46.03 -50.27 13.47
N LYS A 191 -45.53 -51.07 14.41
CA LYS A 191 -45.66 -50.81 15.85
C LYS A 191 -44.95 -49.52 16.24
N GLU A 192 -43.74 -49.28 15.73
CA GLU A 192 -43.00 -48.05 15.97
C GLU A 192 -43.75 -46.82 15.43
N VAL A 193 -44.25 -46.87 14.19
CA VAL A 193 -45.03 -45.77 13.60
C VAL A 193 -46.31 -45.50 14.41
N MET A 194 -47.00 -46.55 14.84
CA MET A 194 -48.20 -46.42 15.68
C MET A 194 -47.89 -45.80 17.05
N LEU A 195 -46.82 -46.24 17.73
CA LEU A 195 -46.43 -45.67 19.02
C LEU A 195 -46.00 -44.22 18.87
N THR A 196 -45.30 -43.89 17.79
CA THR A 196 -44.90 -42.51 17.47
C THR A 196 -46.12 -41.62 17.27
N SER A 197 -47.14 -42.07 16.51
CA SER A 197 -48.37 -41.29 16.29
C SER A 197 -49.26 -41.16 17.53
N GLN A 198 -49.12 -42.08 18.50
CA GLN A 198 -49.76 -42.00 19.82
C GLN A 198 -48.98 -41.15 20.84
N ASN A 199 -47.89 -40.50 20.41
CA ASN A 199 -46.95 -39.78 21.29
C ASN A 199 -46.27 -40.63 22.37
N LYS A 200 -46.18 -41.95 22.17
CA LYS A 200 -45.49 -42.89 23.07
C LYS A 200 -44.02 -43.06 22.65
N TRP A 201 -43.26 -41.97 22.72
CA TRP A 201 -41.93 -41.88 22.11
C TRP A 201 -40.90 -42.83 22.75
N ASP A 202 -40.93 -43.01 24.06
CA ASP A 202 -40.00 -43.93 24.75
C ASP A 202 -40.27 -45.40 24.38
N GLU A 203 -41.54 -45.78 24.23
CA GLU A 203 -41.91 -47.11 23.75
C GLU A 203 -41.52 -47.29 22.29
N ALA A 204 -41.71 -46.26 21.45
CA ALA A 204 -41.27 -46.27 20.06
C ALA A 204 -39.75 -46.43 19.94
N LEU A 205 -38.96 -45.77 20.80
CA LEU A 205 -37.50 -45.93 20.85
C LEU A 205 -37.08 -47.35 21.24
N LYS A 206 -37.76 -47.99 22.19
CA LYS A 206 -37.50 -49.40 22.55
C LYS A 206 -37.76 -50.35 21.39
N VAL A 207 -38.85 -50.13 20.65
CA VAL A 207 -39.16 -50.90 19.44
C VAL A 207 -38.11 -50.63 18.36
N ASN A 208 -37.68 -49.38 18.19
CA ASN A 208 -36.62 -49.03 17.26
C ASN A 208 -35.28 -49.70 17.62
N ASP A 209 -34.93 -49.78 18.92
CA ASP A 209 -33.75 -50.51 19.39
C ASP A 209 -33.82 -52.01 19.03
N GLU A 210 -35.00 -52.63 19.13
CA GLU A 210 -35.23 -54.01 18.66
C GLU A 210 -34.99 -54.12 17.15
N ARG A 211 -35.51 -53.20 16.34
CA ARG A 211 -35.29 -53.17 14.88
C ARG A 211 -33.81 -52.97 14.53
N LEU A 212 -33.10 -52.10 15.23
CA LEU A 212 -31.66 -51.90 15.00
C LEU A 212 -30.86 -53.17 15.27
N ASN A 213 -31.23 -53.95 16.28
CA ASN A 213 -30.58 -55.23 16.59
C ASN A 213 -30.83 -56.32 15.52
N LEU A 214 -31.88 -56.17 14.70
CA LEU A 214 -32.16 -57.07 13.56
C LEU A 214 -31.36 -56.71 12.31
N CYS A 215 -30.79 -55.50 12.24
CA CYS A 215 -30.09 -54.99 11.06
C CYS A 215 -28.57 -55.02 11.23
N LYS A 216 -27.85 -55.26 10.14
CA LYS A 216 -26.39 -55.08 10.10
C LYS A 216 -26.07 -53.59 9.96
N GLU A 217 -25.19 -53.06 10.81
CA GLU A 217 -24.75 -51.67 10.69
C GLU A 217 -24.20 -51.38 9.28
N GLY A 218 -24.62 -50.25 8.71
CA GLY A 218 -24.25 -49.84 7.36
C GLY A 218 -25.08 -50.47 6.23
N SER A 219 -26.03 -51.36 6.53
CA SER A 219 -26.96 -51.90 5.53
C SER A 219 -28.06 -50.90 5.15
N HIS A 220 -28.77 -51.18 4.06
CA HIS A 220 -29.92 -50.38 3.66
C HIS A 220 -31.04 -50.40 4.72
N GLU A 221 -31.30 -51.56 5.31
CA GLU A 221 -32.29 -51.74 6.37
C GLU A 221 -31.93 -50.92 7.61
N TYR A 222 -30.64 -50.92 8.01
CA TYR A 222 -30.16 -50.05 9.09
C TYR A 222 -30.43 -48.57 8.78
N GLY A 223 -30.18 -48.15 7.54
CA GLY A 223 -30.48 -46.78 7.08
C GLY A 223 -31.96 -46.39 7.23
N ILE A 224 -32.86 -47.32 6.95
CA ILE A 224 -34.31 -47.14 7.15
C ILE A 224 -34.64 -47.02 8.64
N VAL A 225 -34.14 -47.91 9.49
CA VAL A 225 -34.40 -47.86 10.94
C VAL A 225 -33.84 -46.57 11.56
N ALA A 226 -32.65 -46.13 11.12
CA ALA A 226 -32.05 -44.86 11.52
C ALA A 226 -32.92 -43.65 11.12
N TYR A 227 -33.52 -43.67 9.92
CA TYR A 227 -34.47 -42.64 9.49
C TYR A 227 -35.71 -42.58 10.40
N TYR A 228 -36.28 -43.73 10.76
CA TYR A 228 -37.41 -43.76 11.70
C TYR A 228 -37.02 -43.26 13.10
N ARG A 229 -35.80 -43.58 13.56
CA ARG A 229 -35.28 -43.03 14.82
C ARG A 229 -35.12 -41.51 14.78
N TYR A 230 -34.69 -40.96 13.64
CA TYR A 230 -34.72 -39.52 13.40
C TYR A 230 -36.13 -38.93 13.56
N LEU A 231 -37.17 -39.57 13.00
CA LEU A 231 -38.54 -39.08 13.13
C LEU A 231 -39.02 -39.03 14.60
N ILE A 232 -38.61 -40.01 15.41
CA ILE A 232 -38.90 -40.01 16.85
C ILE A 232 -38.19 -38.82 17.54
N TYR A 233 -36.89 -38.64 17.31
CA TYR A 233 -36.14 -37.52 17.92
C TYR A 233 -36.58 -36.14 17.41
N ARG A 234 -37.05 -36.06 16.17
CA ARG A 234 -37.72 -34.86 15.63
C ARG A 234 -38.99 -34.56 16.42
N SER A 235 -39.80 -35.57 16.73
CA SER A 235 -41.03 -35.42 17.54
C SER A 235 -40.71 -35.00 18.99
N LEU A 236 -39.61 -35.53 19.54
CA LEU A 236 -39.05 -35.13 20.84
C LEU A 236 -38.39 -33.75 20.84
N LYS A 237 -38.23 -33.10 19.69
CA LYS A 237 -37.50 -31.84 19.50
C LYS A 237 -36.04 -31.89 20.01
N ASN A 238 -35.42 -33.06 19.94
CA ASN A 238 -34.01 -33.22 20.30
C ASN A 238 -33.12 -32.94 19.07
N GLU A 239 -32.60 -31.70 19.01
CA GLU A 239 -31.83 -31.19 17.87
C GLU A 239 -30.54 -31.98 17.57
N GLU A 240 -29.85 -32.44 18.61
CA GLU A 240 -28.61 -33.20 18.44
C GLU A 240 -28.90 -34.60 17.89
N MET A 241 -29.81 -35.33 18.54
CA MET A 241 -30.09 -36.72 18.18
C MET A 241 -30.85 -36.83 16.86
N LYS A 242 -31.72 -35.86 16.53
CA LYS A 242 -32.39 -35.87 15.21
C LYS A 242 -31.33 -35.75 14.10
N LYS A 243 -30.34 -34.86 14.22
CA LYS A 243 -29.26 -34.72 13.22
C LYS A 243 -28.37 -35.95 13.16
N TYR A 244 -28.00 -36.50 14.32
CA TYR A 244 -27.18 -37.71 14.41
C TYR A 244 -27.78 -38.88 13.63
N TRP A 245 -29.05 -39.20 13.87
CA TRP A 245 -29.70 -40.35 13.22
C TRP A 245 -30.03 -40.11 11.76
N LEU A 246 -30.35 -38.86 11.39
CA LEU A 246 -30.55 -38.48 10.00
C LEU A 246 -29.24 -38.61 9.19
N LEU A 247 -28.11 -38.25 9.78
CA LEU A 247 -26.78 -38.45 9.19
C LEU A 247 -26.44 -39.93 9.02
N LYS A 248 -26.65 -40.75 10.04
CA LYS A 248 -26.47 -42.22 9.93
C LYS A 248 -27.29 -42.80 8.78
N SER A 249 -28.54 -42.39 8.65
CA SER A 249 -29.41 -42.79 7.54
C SER A 249 -28.87 -42.34 6.17
N ALA A 250 -28.51 -41.06 6.03
CA ALA A 250 -27.98 -40.53 4.76
C ALA A 250 -26.65 -41.19 4.33
N ILE A 251 -25.78 -41.51 5.28
CA ILE A 251 -24.52 -42.22 5.00
C ILE A 251 -24.81 -43.63 4.46
N CYS A 252 -25.77 -44.35 5.05
CA CYS A 252 -26.21 -45.65 4.56
C CYS A 252 -26.80 -45.54 3.14
N ASP A 253 -27.68 -44.57 2.90
CA ASP A 253 -28.29 -44.35 1.58
C ASP A 253 -27.22 -44.16 0.49
N VAL A 254 -26.22 -43.31 0.74
CA VAL A 254 -25.14 -43.06 -0.22
C VAL A 254 -24.24 -44.29 -0.40
N LYS A 255 -23.82 -44.95 0.69
CA LYS A 255 -22.94 -46.14 0.63
C LYS A 255 -23.61 -47.35 -0.02
N CYS A 256 -24.93 -47.48 0.11
CA CYS A 256 -25.71 -48.55 -0.51
C CYS A 256 -26.20 -48.22 -1.92
N ALA A 257 -25.81 -47.06 -2.48
CA ALA A 257 -26.28 -46.55 -3.78
C ALA A 257 -27.82 -46.52 -3.87
N ILE A 258 -28.47 -46.04 -2.81
CA ILE A 258 -29.91 -45.81 -2.77
C ILE A 258 -30.20 -44.49 -3.45
N ASN A 259 -31.09 -44.46 -4.44
CA ASN A 259 -31.49 -43.21 -5.10
C ASN A 259 -32.82 -42.65 -4.57
N ASP A 260 -33.66 -43.49 -3.95
CA ASP A 260 -34.84 -43.04 -3.19
C ASP A 260 -34.46 -42.49 -1.81
N GLN A 261 -33.78 -41.34 -1.78
CA GLN A 261 -33.23 -40.78 -0.56
C GLN A 261 -34.16 -39.75 0.07
N ALA A 262 -34.58 -39.98 1.32
CA ALA A 262 -35.25 -38.95 2.12
C ALA A 262 -34.26 -38.12 2.93
N SER A 263 -33.28 -38.80 3.50
CA SER A 263 -32.45 -38.25 4.57
C SER A 263 -31.56 -37.10 4.08
N LEU A 264 -31.04 -37.19 2.87
CA LEU A 264 -30.06 -36.22 2.37
C LEU A 264 -30.66 -34.85 2.02
N TRP A 265 -31.82 -34.78 1.36
CA TRP A 265 -32.45 -33.48 1.10
C TRP A 265 -33.01 -32.85 2.38
N MET A 266 -33.46 -33.65 3.34
CA MET A 266 -33.85 -33.15 4.67
C MET A 266 -32.65 -32.57 5.43
N LEU A 267 -31.48 -33.21 5.35
CA LEU A 267 -30.24 -32.64 5.89
C LEU A 267 -29.87 -31.34 5.18
N ALA A 268 -30.02 -31.28 3.86
CA ALA A 268 -29.75 -30.08 3.10
C ALA A 268 -30.63 -28.90 3.56
N ASP A 269 -31.91 -29.14 3.83
CA ASP A 269 -32.84 -28.14 4.39
C ASP A 269 -32.39 -27.68 5.79
N ILE A 270 -32.06 -28.62 6.70
CA ILE A 270 -31.53 -28.29 8.04
C ILE A 270 -30.27 -27.43 7.94
N LEU A 271 -29.31 -27.82 7.10
CA LEU A 271 -28.07 -27.07 6.89
C LEU A 271 -28.32 -25.68 6.30
N SER A 272 -29.32 -25.54 5.42
CA SER A 272 -29.72 -24.25 4.87
C SER A 272 -30.20 -23.31 5.97
N GLN A 273 -31.03 -23.83 6.89
CA GLN A 273 -31.55 -23.09 8.03
C GLN A 273 -30.46 -22.75 9.05
N GLU A 274 -29.45 -23.63 9.22
CA GLU A 274 -28.28 -23.40 10.07
C GLU A 274 -27.22 -22.48 9.44
N GLY A 275 -27.35 -22.15 8.16
CA GLY A 275 -26.44 -21.25 7.44
C GLY A 275 -25.21 -21.91 6.81
N ASP A 276 -25.12 -23.25 6.81
CA ASP A 276 -24.09 -24.00 6.07
C ASP A 276 -24.51 -24.14 4.60
N VAL A 277 -24.40 -23.02 3.88
CA VAL A 277 -24.90 -22.87 2.49
C VAL A 277 -24.17 -23.80 1.52
N GLU A 278 -22.86 -24.00 1.70
CA GLU A 278 -22.04 -24.83 0.79
C GLU A 278 -22.42 -26.31 0.89
N ARG A 279 -22.48 -26.86 2.11
CA ARG A 279 -22.86 -28.26 2.31
C ARG A 279 -24.33 -28.49 1.94
N SER A 280 -25.21 -27.56 2.31
CA SER A 280 -26.62 -27.56 1.91
C SER A 280 -26.76 -27.66 0.39
N TYR A 281 -26.03 -26.82 -0.37
CA TYR A 281 -26.02 -26.84 -1.83
C TYR A 281 -25.45 -28.15 -2.40
N LYS A 282 -24.37 -28.70 -1.83
CA LYS A 282 -23.80 -29.99 -2.25
C LYS A 282 -24.80 -31.13 -2.07
N TYR A 283 -25.46 -31.19 -0.91
CA TYR A 283 -26.37 -32.28 -0.55
C TYR A 283 -27.66 -32.25 -1.35
N ILE A 284 -28.25 -31.06 -1.54
CA ILE A 284 -29.49 -30.96 -2.32
C ILE A 284 -29.27 -31.32 -3.79
N ASN A 285 -28.13 -30.92 -4.37
CA ASN A 285 -27.80 -31.27 -5.76
C ASN A 285 -27.54 -32.76 -5.93
N PHE A 286 -26.86 -33.39 -4.97
CA PHE A 286 -26.70 -34.85 -4.98
C PHE A 286 -28.05 -35.56 -4.91
N SER A 287 -28.91 -35.17 -3.95
CA SER A 287 -30.24 -35.76 -3.80
C SER A 287 -31.13 -35.53 -5.03
N TRP A 288 -31.04 -34.37 -5.67
CA TRP A 288 -31.75 -34.09 -6.93
C TRP A 288 -31.30 -34.99 -8.08
N ASN A 289 -29.99 -35.23 -8.21
CA ASN A 289 -29.45 -36.14 -9.22
C ASN A 289 -29.86 -37.59 -8.95
N ALA A 290 -29.82 -38.03 -7.70
CA ALA A 290 -30.34 -39.34 -7.29
C ALA A 290 -31.82 -39.50 -7.64
N ASN A 291 -32.65 -38.49 -7.35
CA ASN A 291 -34.06 -38.49 -7.70
C ASN A 291 -34.30 -38.59 -9.22
N LYS A 292 -33.50 -37.90 -10.05
CA LYS A 292 -33.57 -38.04 -11.51
C LYS A 292 -33.28 -39.47 -11.98
N SER A 293 -32.35 -40.17 -11.32
CA SER A 293 -32.06 -41.57 -11.61
C SER A 293 -33.14 -42.53 -11.11
N PHE A 294 -33.81 -42.21 -10.00
CA PHE A 294 -34.91 -43.03 -9.48
C PHE A 294 -36.24 -42.84 -10.23
N SER A 295 -36.46 -41.66 -10.81
CA SER A 295 -37.62 -41.28 -11.64
C SER A 295 -38.96 -41.14 -10.91
N THR A 296 -39.03 -40.46 -9.75
CA THR A 296 -40.30 -40.33 -9.00
C THR A 296 -40.90 -38.93 -9.00
N ARG A 297 -42.23 -38.88 -9.20
CA ARG A 297 -42.98 -37.62 -9.26
C ARG A 297 -43.09 -36.97 -7.89
N ILE A 298 -43.35 -37.77 -6.85
CA ILE A 298 -43.58 -37.28 -5.50
C ILE A 298 -42.32 -36.65 -4.89
N ARG A 299 -41.16 -37.30 -5.04
CA ARG A 299 -39.87 -36.72 -4.59
C ARG A 299 -39.52 -35.47 -5.35
N SER A 300 -39.77 -35.43 -6.65
CA SER A 300 -39.53 -34.23 -7.46
C SER A 300 -40.34 -33.04 -6.91
N TRP A 301 -41.60 -33.26 -6.54
CA TRP A 301 -42.44 -32.25 -5.90
C TRP A 301 -41.93 -31.84 -4.51
N GLN A 302 -41.48 -32.78 -3.68
CA GLN A 302 -40.93 -32.50 -2.33
C GLN A 302 -39.60 -31.73 -2.36
N ILE A 303 -38.68 -32.12 -3.24
CA ILE A 303 -37.33 -31.56 -3.31
C ILE A 303 -37.33 -30.17 -3.97
N SER A 304 -38.24 -29.90 -4.92
CA SER A 304 -38.19 -28.67 -5.72
C SER A 304 -38.22 -27.36 -4.91
N PRO A 305 -39.10 -27.17 -3.90
CA PRO A 305 -39.11 -25.95 -3.09
C PRO A 305 -37.81 -25.74 -2.29
N VAL A 306 -37.27 -26.83 -1.74
CA VAL A 306 -36.03 -26.84 -0.97
C VAL A 306 -34.85 -26.51 -1.88
N LEU A 307 -34.79 -27.14 -3.06
CA LEU A 307 -33.78 -26.87 -4.09
C LEU A 307 -33.78 -25.41 -4.52
N GLY A 308 -34.95 -24.83 -4.82
CA GLY A 308 -35.05 -23.42 -5.21
C GLY A 308 -34.57 -22.46 -4.11
N THR A 309 -34.90 -22.75 -2.86
CA THR A 309 -34.47 -21.94 -1.70
C THR A 309 -32.95 -22.00 -1.50
N ILE A 310 -32.38 -23.20 -1.56
CA ILE A 310 -30.94 -23.40 -1.38
C ILE A 310 -30.15 -22.80 -2.54
N ASP A 311 -30.60 -23.00 -3.78
CA ASP A 311 -29.97 -22.39 -4.96
C ASP A 311 -29.98 -20.85 -4.85
N HIS A 312 -31.12 -20.25 -4.48
CA HIS A 312 -31.20 -18.81 -4.25
C HIS A 312 -30.19 -18.34 -3.19
N ASN A 313 -30.11 -19.02 -2.04
CA ASN A 313 -29.19 -18.67 -0.95
C ASN A 313 -27.71 -18.77 -1.39
N TYR A 314 -27.37 -19.82 -2.13
CA TYR A 314 -26.03 -20.02 -2.69
C TYR A 314 -25.66 -18.94 -3.71
N GLN A 315 -26.56 -18.64 -4.65
CA GLN A 315 -26.36 -17.56 -5.63
C GLN A 315 -26.24 -16.18 -4.97
N ALA A 316 -27.01 -15.91 -3.91
CA ALA A 316 -26.90 -14.68 -3.14
C ALA A 316 -25.53 -14.55 -2.44
N GLN A 317 -24.98 -15.66 -1.92
CA GLN A 317 -23.64 -15.68 -1.32
C GLN A 317 -22.55 -15.43 -2.36
N LEU A 318 -22.62 -16.11 -3.53
CA LEU A 318 -21.71 -15.88 -4.64
C LEU A 318 -21.76 -14.43 -5.14
N LYS A 319 -22.96 -13.86 -5.27
CA LYS A 319 -23.14 -12.46 -5.67
C LYS A 319 -22.49 -11.49 -4.67
N LYS A 320 -22.68 -11.70 -3.37
CA LYS A 320 -22.04 -10.89 -2.32
C LYS A 320 -20.51 -11.02 -2.35
N ALA A 321 -19.98 -12.23 -2.52
CA ALA A 321 -18.54 -12.47 -2.63
C ALA A 321 -17.96 -11.76 -3.87
N ASN A 322 -18.63 -11.90 -5.02
CA ASN A 322 -18.23 -11.24 -6.26
C ASN A 322 -18.28 -9.71 -6.14
N GLN A 323 -19.33 -9.14 -5.53
CA GLN A 323 -19.39 -7.70 -5.26
C GLN A 323 -18.23 -7.21 -4.38
N ARG A 324 -17.84 -7.96 -3.34
CA ARG A 324 -16.67 -7.63 -2.51
C ARG A 324 -15.37 -7.67 -3.32
N LEU A 325 -15.20 -8.67 -4.18
CA LEU A 325 -14.03 -8.76 -5.08
C LEU A 325 -13.99 -7.58 -6.06
N VAL A 326 -15.10 -7.24 -6.70
CA VAL A 326 -15.20 -6.10 -7.62
C VAL A 326 -14.87 -4.79 -6.88
N PHE A 327 -15.43 -4.58 -5.69
CA PHE A 327 -15.11 -3.40 -4.87
C PHE A 327 -13.62 -3.33 -4.51
N ALA A 328 -13.02 -4.45 -4.09
CA ALA A 328 -11.59 -4.53 -3.80
C ALA A 328 -10.74 -4.18 -5.04
N ILE A 329 -11.11 -4.70 -6.22
CA ILE A 329 -10.43 -4.37 -7.49
C ILE A 329 -10.50 -2.86 -7.76
N ILE A 330 -11.67 -2.23 -7.60
CA ILE A 330 -11.81 -0.78 -7.78
C ILE A 330 -10.88 -0.01 -6.83
N CYS A 331 -10.85 -0.38 -5.54
CA CYS A 331 -9.94 0.24 -4.57
C CYS A 331 -8.46 0.10 -4.96
N VAL A 332 -8.04 -1.11 -5.36
CA VAL A 332 -6.66 -1.35 -5.81
C VAL A 332 -6.35 -0.53 -7.06
N SER A 333 -7.24 -0.47 -8.04
CA SER A 333 -7.07 0.34 -9.24
C SER A 333 -6.91 1.83 -8.93
N LEU A 334 -7.72 2.38 -8.00
CA LEU A 334 -7.60 3.77 -7.56
C LEU A 334 -6.27 4.05 -6.84
N LEU A 335 -5.82 3.12 -5.99
CA LEU A 335 -4.53 3.23 -5.30
C LEU A 335 -3.37 3.25 -6.31
N VAL A 336 -3.36 2.35 -7.28
CA VAL A 336 -2.35 2.31 -8.36
C VAL A 336 -2.34 3.62 -9.15
N LEU A 337 -3.51 4.14 -9.51
CA LEU A 337 -3.62 5.42 -10.22
C LEU A 337 -3.07 6.58 -9.37
N SER A 338 -3.43 6.64 -8.09
CA SER A 338 -2.95 7.67 -7.17
C SER A 338 -1.42 7.63 -6.99
N LEU A 339 -0.83 6.43 -6.91
CA LEU A 339 0.62 6.24 -6.84
C LEU A 339 1.30 6.71 -8.13
N GLY A 340 0.69 6.44 -9.30
CA GLY A 340 1.17 6.95 -10.58
C GLY A 340 1.19 8.48 -10.63
N VAL A 341 0.12 9.13 -10.16
CA VAL A 341 0.03 10.60 -10.08
C VAL A 341 1.05 11.17 -9.11
N LEU A 342 1.20 10.59 -7.91
CA LEU A 342 2.19 11.02 -6.92
C LEU A 342 3.62 10.85 -7.44
N ALA A 343 3.94 9.73 -8.06
CA ALA A 343 5.25 9.49 -8.67
C ALA A 343 5.54 10.51 -9.79
N PHE A 344 4.55 10.81 -10.63
CA PHE A 344 4.66 11.88 -11.64
C PHE A 344 4.91 13.24 -10.99
N TYR A 345 4.14 13.60 -9.96
CA TYR A 345 4.27 14.87 -9.26
C TYR A 345 5.64 15.02 -8.60
N VAL A 346 6.11 14.01 -7.87
CA VAL A 346 7.44 13.99 -7.23
C VAL A 346 8.54 14.13 -8.27
N ASN A 347 8.44 13.44 -9.41
CA ASN A 347 9.44 13.55 -10.48
C ASN A 347 9.43 14.95 -11.12
N LYS A 348 8.26 15.56 -11.33
CA LYS A 348 8.14 16.94 -11.79
C LYS A 348 8.77 17.91 -10.78
N GLN A 349 8.43 17.80 -9.50
CA GLN A 349 8.96 18.64 -8.43
C GLN A 349 10.48 18.51 -8.29
N LYS A 350 11.02 17.29 -8.36
CA LYS A 350 12.47 17.05 -8.39
C LYS A 350 13.14 17.80 -9.53
N LYS A 351 12.58 17.78 -10.75
CA LYS A 351 13.12 18.54 -11.88
C LYS A 351 13.15 20.06 -11.59
N TYR A 352 12.05 20.63 -11.07
CA TYR A 352 12.00 22.05 -10.71
C TYR A 352 13.02 22.42 -9.63
N VAL A 353 13.14 21.61 -8.57
CA VAL A 353 14.10 21.85 -7.49
C VAL A 353 15.53 21.78 -8.02
N THR A 354 15.85 20.85 -8.93
CA THR A 354 17.18 20.78 -9.55
C THR A 354 17.48 22.02 -10.39
N ILE A 355 16.52 22.53 -11.17
CA ILE A 355 16.69 23.77 -11.94
C ILE A 355 16.94 24.95 -11.00
N ALA A 356 16.09 25.14 -9.98
CA ALA A 356 16.23 26.23 -9.02
C ALA A 356 17.56 26.16 -8.24
N ARG A 357 18.02 24.96 -7.86
CA ARG A 357 19.33 24.77 -7.22
C ARG A 357 20.48 25.17 -8.14
N ASN A 358 20.40 24.83 -9.42
CA ASN A 358 21.44 25.19 -10.40
C ASN A 358 21.47 26.71 -10.64
N GLU A 359 20.31 27.37 -10.71
CA GLU A 359 20.23 28.83 -10.80
C GLU A 359 20.78 29.51 -9.54
N LEU A 360 20.37 29.06 -8.35
CA LEU A 360 20.91 29.58 -7.09
C LEU A 360 22.42 29.39 -7.00
N LYS A 361 22.95 28.24 -7.42
CA LYS A 361 24.38 28.00 -7.47
C LYS A 361 25.09 29.02 -8.36
N LYS A 362 24.57 29.24 -9.58
CA LYS A 362 25.11 30.23 -10.53
C LYS A 362 25.07 31.65 -9.97
N THR A 363 23.96 32.06 -9.35
CA THR A 363 23.84 33.39 -8.73
C THR A 363 24.79 33.56 -7.55
N ASN A 364 24.99 32.51 -6.73
CA ASN A 364 25.91 32.56 -5.61
C ASN A 364 27.37 32.66 -6.07
N GLU A 365 27.75 31.92 -7.12
CA GLU A 365 29.07 32.06 -7.76
C GLU A 365 29.30 33.48 -8.29
N GLN A 366 28.30 34.09 -8.94
CA GLN A 366 28.36 35.48 -9.39
C GLN A 366 28.49 36.48 -8.23
N LEU A 367 27.75 36.25 -7.13
CA LEU A 367 27.82 37.08 -5.94
C LEU A 367 29.21 37.00 -5.28
N GLU A 368 29.81 35.81 -5.22
CA GLU A 368 31.16 35.62 -4.70
C GLU A 368 32.20 36.37 -5.56
N GLU A 369 32.07 36.32 -6.89
CA GLU A 369 32.93 37.07 -7.80
C GLU A 369 32.80 38.59 -7.60
N LEU A 370 31.56 39.08 -7.49
CA LEU A 370 31.29 40.50 -7.25
C LEU A 370 31.82 40.96 -5.88
N ASN A 371 31.67 40.15 -4.83
CA ASN A 371 32.23 40.45 -3.51
C ASN A 371 33.76 40.54 -3.55
N LYS A 372 34.44 39.64 -4.27
CA LYS A 372 35.91 39.72 -4.47
C LYS A 372 36.31 41.03 -5.16
N LYS A 373 35.61 41.40 -6.24
CA LYS A 373 35.85 42.67 -6.94
C LYS A 373 35.64 43.88 -6.03
N LEU A 374 34.53 43.91 -5.29
CA LEU A 374 34.21 44.99 -4.36
C LEU A 374 35.28 45.13 -3.27
N SER A 375 35.76 44.02 -2.69
CA SER A 375 36.82 44.03 -1.70
C SER A 375 38.12 44.62 -2.25
N ALA A 376 38.52 44.22 -3.46
CA ALA A 376 39.72 44.75 -4.11
C ALA A 376 39.61 46.25 -4.40
N THR A 377 38.44 46.73 -4.86
CA THR A 377 38.20 48.16 -5.09
C THR A 377 38.25 48.97 -3.79
N ASN A 378 37.69 48.46 -2.69
CA ASN A 378 37.77 49.11 -1.39
C ASN A 378 39.21 49.26 -0.88
N GLU A 379 40.06 48.25 -1.06
CA GLU A 379 41.50 48.35 -0.71
C GLU A 379 42.23 49.41 -1.54
N MET A 380 41.94 49.49 -2.85
CA MET A 380 42.50 50.54 -3.71
C MET A 380 42.07 51.94 -3.27
N LEU A 381 40.79 52.13 -2.95
CA LEU A 381 40.26 53.40 -2.44
C LEU A 381 40.95 53.83 -1.16
N LYS A 382 41.11 52.90 -0.20
CA LYS A 382 41.81 53.17 1.06
C LYS A 382 43.24 53.66 0.81
N THR A 383 43.98 52.94 -0.03
CA THR A 383 45.37 53.28 -0.37
C THR A 383 45.50 54.67 -1.01
N SER A 384 44.57 55.05 -1.87
CA SER A 384 44.56 56.38 -2.49
C SER A 384 44.25 57.49 -1.48
N ASN A 385 43.39 57.23 -0.51
CA ASN A 385 43.03 58.20 0.53
C ASN A 385 44.20 58.49 1.48
N ASP A 386 44.95 57.45 1.85
CA ASP A 386 46.14 57.58 2.72
C ASP A 386 47.20 58.49 2.07
N LYS A 387 47.47 58.32 0.76
CA LYS A 387 48.42 59.16 0.01
C LYS A 387 48.00 60.62 -0.08
N LEU A 388 46.70 60.89 -0.23
CA LEU A 388 46.19 62.27 -0.28
C LEU A 388 46.37 62.97 1.07
N ASN A 389 46.15 62.24 2.17
CA ASN A 389 46.30 62.80 3.51
C ASN A 389 47.76 63.18 3.82
N GLU A 390 48.72 62.34 3.43
CA GLU A 390 50.15 62.64 3.55
C GLU A 390 50.55 63.91 2.79
N SER A 391 50.09 64.08 1.56
CA SER A 391 50.38 65.27 0.75
C SER A 391 49.82 66.57 1.35
N ASN A 392 48.67 66.50 2.03
CA ASN A 392 48.10 67.67 2.70
C ASN A 392 48.93 68.11 3.92
N GLY A 393 49.47 67.17 4.71
CA GLY A 393 50.28 67.48 5.88
C GLY A 393 51.52 68.34 5.55
N VAL A 394 52.22 68.03 4.45
CA VAL A 394 53.40 68.80 4.01
C VAL A 394 53.04 70.24 3.63
N LYS A 395 51.87 70.46 3.00
CA LYS A 395 51.42 71.81 2.61
C LYS A 395 51.09 72.67 3.83
N GLU A 396 50.49 72.09 4.86
CA GLU A 396 50.13 72.80 6.09
C GLU A 396 51.38 73.30 6.84
N GLU A 397 52.43 72.47 6.93
CA GLU A 397 53.70 72.84 7.58
C GLU A 397 54.37 74.05 6.90
N TYR A 398 54.37 74.08 5.56
CA TYR A 398 54.92 75.20 4.79
C TYR A 398 54.19 76.51 5.05
N ILE A 399 52.85 76.48 5.06
CA ILE A 399 52.03 77.67 5.36
C ILE A 399 52.39 78.20 6.75
N GLY A 400 52.59 77.30 7.73
CA GLY A 400 53.05 77.67 9.07
C GLY A 400 54.40 78.39 9.08
N GLN A 401 55.40 77.86 8.35
CA GLN A 401 56.74 78.47 8.29
C GLN A 401 56.73 79.86 7.60
N PHE A 402 55.97 80.02 6.52
CA PHE A 402 55.84 81.30 5.81
C PHE A 402 55.22 82.39 6.71
N LEU A 403 54.10 82.07 7.38
CA LEU A 403 53.44 83.01 8.28
C LEU A 403 54.34 83.39 9.47
N GLY A 404 55.14 82.44 9.98
CA GLY A 404 56.16 82.70 11.00
C GLY A 404 57.22 83.71 10.55
N ALA A 405 57.73 83.60 9.31
CA ALA A 405 58.69 84.54 8.75
C ALA A 405 58.10 85.95 8.60
N CYS A 406 56.84 86.07 8.15
CA CYS A 406 56.14 87.35 8.08
C CYS A 406 56.01 88.00 9.47
N SER A 407 55.69 87.23 10.51
CA SER A 407 55.61 87.72 11.89
C SER A 407 56.96 88.27 12.37
N HIS A 408 58.05 87.54 12.13
CA HIS A 408 59.41 87.96 12.51
C HIS A 408 59.84 89.28 11.83
N TYR A 409 59.49 89.45 10.55
CA TYR A 409 59.76 90.70 9.83
C TYR A 409 58.95 91.89 10.36
N ILE A 410 57.69 91.67 10.75
CA ILE A 410 56.87 92.71 11.39
C ILE A 410 57.53 93.18 12.70
N ASP A 411 57.97 92.24 13.54
CA ASP A 411 58.66 92.57 14.80
C ASP A 411 59.98 93.33 14.57
N LYS A 412 60.73 92.98 13.52
CA LYS A 412 61.95 93.70 13.14
C LYS A 412 61.68 95.13 12.69
N LEU A 413 60.69 95.34 11.83
CA LEU A 413 60.29 96.69 11.40
C LEU A 413 59.85 97.56 12.58
N ASP A 414 59.12 96.98 13.54
CA ASP A 414 58.72 97.69 14.76
C ASP A 414 59.94 98.06 15.63
N LYS A 415 60.91 97.15 15.80
CA LYS A 415 62.18 97.44 16.48
C LYS A 415 62.98 98.56 15.80
N LEU A 416 63.07 98.54 14.47
CA LEU A 416 63.72 99.62 13.71
C LEU A 416 62.99 100.95 13.92
N ARG A 417 61.64 100.96 13.84
CA ARG A 417 60.82 102.15 14.12
C ARG A 417 61.10 102.70 15.51
N LEU A 418 61.13 101.84 16.53
CA LEU A 418 61.43 102.23 17.92
C LEU A 418 62.85 102.79 18.07
N HIS A 419 63.84 102.16 17.42
CA HIS A 419 65.23 102.61 17.45
C HIS A 419 65.38 103.99 16.79
N VAL A 420 64.83 104.17 15.58
CA VAL A 420 64.81 105.46 14.88
C VAL A 420 64.12 106.53 15.73
N ASN A 421 62.96 106.22 16.33
CA ASN A 421 62.24 107.17 17.19
C ASN A 421 63.07 107.59 18.41
N LYS A 422 63.79 106.64 19.03
CA LYS A 422 64.70 106.91 20.16
C LYS A 422 65.84 107.85 19.77
N MET A 423 66.51 107.61 18.64
CA MET A 423 67.62 108.46 18.18
C MET A 423 67.17 109.89 17.86
N VAL A 424 66.00 110.05 17.22
CA VAL A 424 65.39 111.37 16.96
C VAL A 424 65.09 112.11 18.26
N LYS A 425 64.54 111.41 19.27
CA LYS A 425 64.21 112.00 20.57
C LYS A 425 65.44 112.45 21.36
N ASN A 426 66.58 111.76 21.21
CA ASN A 426 67.83 112.07 21.86
C ASN A 426 68.68 113.12 21.11
N CYS A 427 68.18 113.68 20.00
CA CYS A 427 68.90 114.59 19.12
C CYS A 427 70.18 113.97 18.51
N GLU A 428 70.26 112.64 18.40
CA GLU A 428 71.38 111.86 17.81
C GLU A 428 71.34 111.90 16.27
N TYR A 429 71.16 113.09 15.68
CA TYR A 429 70.89 113.23 14.24
C TYR A 429 72.06 112.78 13.34
N GLN A 430 73.30 112.94 13.80
CA GLN A 430 74.50 112.50 13.07
C GLN A 430 74.58 110.97 12.98
N GLU A 431 74.30 110.28 14.08
CA GLU A 431 74.36 108.82 14.15
C GLU A 431 73.17 108.17 13.43
N LEU A 432 71.98 108.80 13.49
CA LEU A 432 70.84 108.40 12.67
C LEU A 432 71.14 108.56 11.17
N TYR A 433 71.81 109.66 10.79
CA TYR A 433 72.25 109.87 9.40
C TYR A 433 73.31 108.85 8.97
N SER A 434 74.26 108.47 9.83
CA SER A 434 75.24 107.43 9.50
C SER A 434 74.58 106.05 9.34
N MET A 435 73.66 105.68 10.24
CA MET A 435 72.93 104.42 10.17
C MET A 435 72.06 104.33 8.90
N THR A 436 71.37 105.41 8.53
CA THR A 436 70.46 105.43 7.38
C THR A 436 71.15 105.61 6.03
N ARG A 437 72.39 106.13 6.01
CA ARG A 437 73.22 106.20 4.80
C ARG A 437 73.97 104.90 4.52
N SER A 438 74.20 104.07 5.54
CA SER A 438 74.89 102.78 5.40
C SER A 438 74.04 101.74 4.62
N SER A 439 74.68 100.93 3.78
CA SER A 439 74.04 99.78 3.13
C SER A 439 74.01 98.52 4.01
N GLU A 440 74.64 98.55 5.19
CA GLU A 440 74.81 97.38 6.07
C GLU A 440 73.48 96.74 6.48
N LEU A 441 72.46 97.54 6.81
CA LEU A 441 71.14 97.02 7.17
C LEU A 441 70.52 96.24 6.00
N LYS A 442 70.62 96.77 4.78
CA LYS A 442 70.12 96.10 3.58
C LYS A 442 70.87 94.78 3.34
N GLU A 443 72.19 94.78 3.47
CA GLU A 443 73.01 93.58 3.28
C GLU A 443 72.69 92.50 4.32
N HIS A 444 72.45 92.88 5.57
CA HIS A 444 72.04 91.97 6.64
C HIS A 444 70.66 91.35 6.37
N GLU A 445 69.66 92.16 6.03
CA GLU A 445 68.29 91.67 5.74
C GLU A 445 68.25 90.78 4.49
N LEU A 446 69.07 91.08 3.47
CA LEU A 446 69.23 90.19 2.31
C LEU A 446 69.85 88.86 2.69
N GLY A 447 70.83 88.86 3.60
CA GLY A 447 71.43 87.63 4.13
C GLY A 447 70.39 86.74 4.82
N GLU A 448 69.51 87.32 5.63
CA GLU A 448 68.42 86.59 6.29
C GLU A 448 67.35 86.10 5.32
N LEU A 449 66.93 86.92 4.34
CA LEU A 449 66.01 86.51 3.29
C LEU A 449 66.51 85.25 2.58
N TYR A 450 67.79 85.23 2.22
CA TYR A 450 68.42 84.09 1.57
C TYR A 450 68.53 82.86 2.47
N ALA A 451 68.91 83.03 3.73
CA ALA A 451 68.97 81.91 4.67
C ALA A 451 67.58 81.27 4.89
N ASN A 452 66.54 82.09 5.01
CA ASN A 452 65.16 81.62 5.13
C ASN A 452 64.67 80.94 3.85
N PHE A 453 64.96 81.53 2.68
CA PHE A 453 64.63 80.93 1.39
C PHE A 453 65.28 79.57 1.23
N ASP A 454 66.59 79.46 1.48
CA ASP A 454 67.35 78.22 1.34
C ASP A 454 66.81 77.13 2.27
N LYS A 455 66.55 77.46 3.54
CA LYS A 455 66.01 76.52 4.53
C LYS A 455 64.64 76.00 4.12
N VAL A 456 63.72 76.88 3.76
CA VAL A 456 62.34 76.51 3.40
C VAL A 456 62.34 75.71 2.09
N PHE A 457 63.14 76.12 1.12
CA PHE A 457 63.21 75.47 -0.18
C PHE A 457 63.81 74.06 -0.07
N LEU A 458 64.92 73.89 0.66
CA LEU A 458 65.54 72.58 0.88
C LEU A 458 64.69 71.67 1.76
N HIS A 459 63.82 72.19 2.62
CA HIS A 459 62.87 71.35 3.33
C HIS A 459 61.77 70.79 2.40
N LEU A 460 61.28 71.62 1.46
CA LEU A 460 60.30 71.19 0.46
C LEU A 460 60.90 70.28 -0.62
N PHE A 461 62.16 70.51 -0.97
CA PHE A 461 62.89 69.78 -2.01
C PHE A 461 64.27 69.37 -1.48
N PRO A 462 64.33 68.38 -0.56
CA PRO A 462 65.58 67.97 0.10
C PRO A 462 66.65 67.53 -0.88
N ASP A 463 66.24 66.85 -1.95
CA ASP A 463 67.15 66.29 -2.95
C ASP A 463 67.37 67.24 -4.14
N PHE A 464 66.86 68.49 -4.10
CA PHE A 464 66.85 69.39 -5.26
C PHE A 464 68.21 69.59 -5.92
N VAL A 465 69.28 69.67 -5.13
CA VAL A 465 70.62 69.93 -5.65
C VAL A 465 71.16 68.69 -6.37
N GLU A 466 70.86 67.49 -5.86
CA GLU A 466 71.20 66.22 -6.51
C GLU A 466 70.39 66.05 -7.80
N ASP A 467 69.08 66.32 -7.72
CA ASP A 467 68.15 66.36 -8.85
C ASP A 467 68.63 67.34 -9.93
N LEU A 468 69.04 68.56 -9.55
CA LEU A 468 69.56 69.57 -10.47
C LEU A 468 70.89 69.13 -11.09
N ASN A 469 71.79 68.53 -10.30
CA ASN A 469 73.06 67.99 -10.78
C ASN A 469 72.88 66.82 -11.75
N SER A 470 71.81 66.03 -11.61
CA SER A 470 71.48 64.95 -12.57
C SER A 470 71.19 65.48 -13.98
N LEU A 471 70.82 66.76 -14.10
CA LEU A 471 70.56 67.43 -15.37
C LEU A 471 71.82 68.12 -15.95
N LEU A 472 72.96 68.08 -15.25
CA LEU A 472 74.19 68.77 -15.61
C LEU A 472 75.31 67.77 -15.93
N LYS A 473 76.13 68.10 -16.92
CA LYS A 473 77.33 67.32 -17.24
C LYS A 473 78.28 67.31 -16.03
N PRO A 474 79.10 66.25 -15.84
CA PRO A 474 79.98 66.12 -14.68
C PRO A 474 80.85 67.36 -14.42
N GLU A 475 81.38 67.99 -15.46
CA GLU A 475 82.19 69.21 -15.38
C GLU A 475 81.42 70.49 -14.96
N ALA A 476 80.09 70.45 -15.00
CA ALA A 476 79.21 71.58 -14.71
C ALA A 476 78.36 71.39 -13.44
N GLN A 477 78.53 70.27 -12.72
CA GLN A 477 77.82 69.98 -11.48
C GLN A 477 78.21 70.95 -10.36
N ILE A 478 77.24 71.25 -9.50
CA ILE A 478 77.34 72.22 -8.42
C ILE A 478 77.55 71.45 -7.11
N HIS A 479 78.68 71.71 -6.46
CA HIS A 479 78.97 71.17 -5.14
C HIS A 479 78.78 72.28 -4.09
N LEU A 480 77.91 72.03 -3.12
CA LEU A 480 77.67 72.97 -2.03
C LEU A 480 78.83 72.94 -1.05
N THR A 481 79.24 74.12 -0.57
CA THR A 481 80.19 74.26 0.54
C THR A 481 79.53 74.07 1.91
N ASP A 482 78.22 74.28 1.98
CA ASP A 482 77.37 74.10 3.16
C ASP A 482 76.02 73.55 2.68
N ALA A 483 75.60 72.39 3.20
CA ALA A 483 74.37 71.72 2.81
C ALA A 483 73.09 72.55 3.09
N THR A 484 73.20 73.59 3.93
CA THR A 484 72.08 74.46 4.30
C THR A 484 72.02 75.77 3.53
N LYS A 485 72.99 76.04 2.64
CA LYS A 485 73.07 77.31 1.89
C LYS A 485 73.18 77.07 0.40
N LEU A 486 72.28 77.70 -0.35
CA LEU A 486 72.27 77.66 -1.80
C LEU A 486 73.14 78.79 -2.36
N PRO A 487 74.07 78.50 -3.28
CA PRO A 487 74.73 79.54 -4.07
C PRO A 487 73.71 80.39 -4.82
N ALA A 488 74.04 81.67 -5.08
CA ALA A 488 73.18 82.60 -5.82
C ALA A 488 72.64 82.01 -7.14
N MET A 489 73.50 81.27 -7.86
CA MET A 489 73.14 80.57 -9.08
C MET A 489 72.10 79.46 -8.84
N VAL A 490 72.22 78.68 -7.76
CA VAL A 490 71.24 77.63 -7.42
C VAL A 490 69.90 78.24 -7.02
N ARG A 491 69.90 79.37 -6.31
CA ARG A 491 68.66 80.09 -5.94
C ARG A 491 67.86 80.53 -7.17
N VAL A 492 68.52 80.92 -8.26
CA VAL A 492 67.83 81.21 -9.54
C VAL A 492 67.01 80.01 -10.00
N PHE A 493 67.60 78.81 -9.96
CA PHE A 493 66.92 77.59 -10.41
C PHE A 493 65.92 77.06 -9.40
N ALA A 494 66.14 77.28 -8.10
CA ALA A 494 65.15 77.05 -7.06
C ALA A 494 63.90 77.92 -7.27
N LEU A 495 64.06 79.20 -7.62
CA LEU A 495 62.94 80.09 -7.95
C LEU A 495 62.20 79.65 -9.22
N ILE A 496 62.93 79.23 -10.26
CA ILE A 496 62.33 78.63 -11.46
C ILE A 496 61.49 77.40 -11.08
N ARG A 497 62.02 76.54 -10.19
CA ARG A 497 61.31 75.38 -9.67
C ARG A 497 60.04 75.72 -8.89
N LEU A 498 60.04 76.83 -8.15
CA LEU A 498 58.85 77.36 -7.49
C LEU A 498 57.86 78.05 -8.46
N GLY A 499 58.17 78.09 -9.76
CA GLY A 499 57.33 78.71 -10.79
C GLY A 499 57.60 80.20 -11.02
N ILE A 500 58.65 80.77 -10.43
CA ILE A 500 59.12 82.12 -10.69
C ILE A 500 60.22 82.04 -11.76
N ASP A 501 59.81 82.03 -13.02
CA ASP A 501 60.67 81.84 -14.19
C ASP A 501 60.93 83.12 -14.99
N ASP A 502 60.37 84.24 -14.58
CA ASP A 502 60.65 85.56 -15.15
C ASP A 502 61.98 86.11 -14.60
N SER A 503 62.96 86.37 -15.49
CA SER A 503 64.29 86.85 -15.09
C SER A 503 64.27 88.18 -14.33
N THR A 504 63.30 89.05 -14.62
CA THR A 504 63.09 90.33 -13.93
C THR A 504 62.62 90.08 -12.50
N LYS A 505 61.63 89.20 -12.31
CA LYS A 505 61.17 88.83 -10.95
C LYS A 505 62.23 88.14 -10.11
N ILE A 506 63.03 87.26 -10.72
CA ILE A 506 64.16 86.63 -10.02
C ILE A 506 65.22 87.67 -9.65
N ALA A 507 65.52 88.59 -10.55
CA ALA A 507 66.46 89.68 -10.30
C ALA A 507 66.00 90.57 -9.15
N ASP A 508 64.71 90.91 -9.12
CA ASP A 508 64.08 91.67 -8.05
C ASP A 508 64.16 90.93 -6.70
N PHE A 509 63.82 89.63 -6.67
CA PHE A 509 63.85 88.83 -5.44
C PHE A 509 65.27 88.63 -4.90
N LEU A 510 66.24 88.35 -5.79
CA LEU A 510 67.65 88.16 -5.42
C LEU A 510 68.44 89.47 -5.37
N HIS A 511 67.78 90.62 -5.55
CA HIS A 511 68.40 91.94 -5.58
C HIS A 511 69.69 92.01 -6.44
N TYR A 512 69.69 91.31 -7.58
CA TYR A 512 70.77 91.31 -8.56
C TYR A 512 70.37 92.09 -9.81
N ALA A 513 71.34 92.53 -10.60
CA ALA A 513 71.05 93.04 -11.93
C ALA A 513 70.44 91.93 -12.81
N VAL A 514 69.47 92.27 -13.65
CA VAL A 514 68.83 91.31 -14.57
C VAL A 514 69.86 90.58 -15.44
N ASN A 515 70.91 91.28 -15.88
CA ASN A 515 72.03 90.69 -16.63
C ASN A 515 72.76 89.58 -15.86
N THR A 516 72.87 89.69 -14.53
CA THR A 516 73.48 88.66 -13.68
C THR A 516 72.64 87.38 -13.70
N ILE A 517 71.30 87.51 -13.69
CA ILE A 517 70.38 86.37 -13.78
C ILE A 517 70.50 85.69 -15.15
N TYR A 518 70.54 86.46 -16.24
CA TYR A 518 70.78 85.92 -17.58
C TYR A 518 72.10 85.15 -17.66
N ASN A 519 73.16 85.66 -17.04
CA ASN A 519 74.46 85.00 -16.99
C ASN A 519 74.41 83.68 -16.20
N TYR A 520 73.75 83.65 -15.04
CA TYR A 520 73.56 82.41 -14.27
C TYR A 520 72.75 81.37 -15.04
N ARG A 521 71.66 81.78 -15.69
CA ARG A 521 70.85 80.91 -16.55
C ARG A 521 71.65 80.34 -17.71
N ALA A 522 72.33 81.22 -18.46
CA ALA A 522 73.16 80.82 -19.60
C ALA A 522 74.28 79.86 -19.19
N LYS A 523 74.93 80.10 -18.03
CA LYS A 523 76.01 79.25 -17.53
C LYS A 523 75.54 77.81 -17.26
N LEU A 524 74.44 77.63 -16.53
CA LEU A 524 73.92 76.29 -16.25
C LEU A 524 73.29 75.63 -17.48
N ARG A 525 72.59 76.41 -18.32
CA ARG A 525 72.04 75.91 -19.58
C ARG A 525 73.11 75.38 -20.53
N ASN A 526 74.29 76.01 -20.56
CA ASN A 526 75.42 75.52 -21.37
C ASN A 526 76.04 74.22 -20.82
N GLY A 527 75.93 73.99 -19.51
CA GLY A 527 76.37 72.78 -18.81
C GLY A 527 75.34 71.65 -18.77
N ALA A 528 74.13 71.87 -19.30
CA ALA A 528 73.04 70.88 -19.27
C ALA A 528 73.35 69.62 -20.11
N ILE A 529 72.82 68.47 -19.67
CA ILE A 529 72.74 67.23 -20.43
C ILE A 529 71.47 67.29 -21.31
N GLY A 530 71.59 66.98 -22.60
CA GLY A 530 70.46 66.97 -23.54
C GLY A 530 70.14 68.33 -24.19
N GLU A 531 68.88 68.54 -24.57
CA GLU A 531 68.46 69.75 -25.28
C GLU A 531 68.46 70.99 -24.39
N ARG A 532 69.30 71.97 -24.73
CA ARG A 532 69.49 73.22 -23.97
C ARG A 532 68.20 74.02 -23.79
N ASN A 533 67.25 73.90 -24.72
CA ASN A 533 65.98 74.64 -24.67
C ASN A 533 64.97 74.02 -23.68
N GLU A 534 65.16 72.77 -23.27
CA GLU A 534 64.28 72.08 -22.33
C GLU A 534 64.79 72.10 -20.88
N PHE A 535 66.03 72.54 -20.65
CA PHE A 535 66.66 72.48 -19.34
C PHE A 535 65.84 73.16 -18.23
N GLU A 536 65.40 74.41 -18.44
CA GLU A 536 64.59 75.12 -17.43
C GLU A 536 63.21 74.47 -17.22
N LYS A 537 62.64 73.81 -18.26
CA LYS A 537 61.41 73.03 -18.14
C LYS A 537 61.63 71.79 -17.28
N ASN A 538 62.73 71.07 -17.49
CA ASN A 538 63.09 69.91 -16.68
C ASN A 538 63.37 70.31 -15.23
N VAL A 539 63.99 71.47 -14.99
CA VAL A 539 64.18 72.01 -13.64
C VAL A 539 62.85 72.27 -12.93
N LYS A 540 61.82 72.76 -13.64
CA LYS A 540 60.47 72.94 -13.06
C LYS A 540 59.82 71.62 -12.60
N GLU A 541 60.18 70.50 -13.22
CA GLU A 541 59.62 69.18 -12.92
C GLU A 541 60.38 68.41 -11.83
N LEU A 542 61.53 68.89 -11.34
CA LEU A 542 62.32 68.22 -10.30
C LEU A 542 61.54 68.05 -8.98
N GLY A 543 61.73 66.97 -8.24
CA GLY A 543 60.95 66.70 -7.01
C GLY A 543 59.42 66.66 -7.18
N THR A 544 58.89 66.64 -8.41
CA THR A 544 57.46 66.38 -8.63
C THR A 544 57.28 64.87 -8.61
N ILE A 545 56.45 64.35 -7.70
CA ILE A 545 56.09 62.93 -7.69
C ILE A 545 55.40 62.64 -9.03
N LYS A 546 56.16 62.14 -10.00
CA LYS A 546 55.59 61.58 -11.23
C LYS A 546 54.77 60.38 -10.78
N GLY A 547 53.44 60.55 -10.80
CA GLY A 547 52.52 59.44 -10.73
C GLY A 547 52.95 58.45 -11.81
N LYS A 548 53.53 57.33 -11.37
CA LYS A 548 53.74 56.18 -12.23
C LYS A 548 52.35 55.81 -12.76
N GLY A 549 52.16 56.01 -14.07
CA GLY A 549 51.13 55.30 -14.83
C GLY A 549 51.41 53.81 -14.80
#